data_AF-A0A2M8LH38-F1
#
_entry.id   AF-A0A2M8LH38-F1
#
_cell.length_a   1.000
_cell.length_b   1.000
_cell.length_c   1.000
_cell.angle_alpha   90.00
_cell.angle_beta   90.00
_cell.angle_gamma   90.00
#
_symmetry.space_group_name_H-M   'P 1'
#
loop_
_entity.id
_entity.type
_entity.pdbx_description
1 polymer ?
#
loop_
_entity_poly.entity_id
_entity_poly.type
_entity_poly.pdbx_seq_one_letter_code
_entity_poly.pdbx_strand_id
1 'polypeptide(L)'
;MLVKKEILECVAFILYKDDKEQFHYVGTAFFLGEYVEDINKTFTYIVTAKHVIAGIKTKQNDGNVYLRMNAKTGSTKLILLNLEDWQFHEDDPYADAAVFFGPPDNGETEYKCFPFSGLANVTILEKEEIGIGDEICLTGLFINHFQ
;
A
#
# COMPACT_ATOMS: atom_id res chain seq x y z
N MET A 1 -15.73 16.28 -3.62
CA MET A 1 -14.56 15.84 -2.86
C MET A 1 -13.38 15.66 -3.82
N LEU A 2 -12.36 16.51 -3.69
CA LEU A 2 -11.13 16.42 -4.48
C LEU A 2 -10.03 15.89 -3.56
N VAL A 3 -9.49 14.71 -3.84
CA VAL A 3 -8.36 14.16 -3.07
C VAL A 3 -7.10 14.92 -3.49
N LYS A 4 -6.29 15.35 -2.51
CA LYS A 4 -5.00 16.02 -2.77
C LYS A 4 -4.10 15.12 -3.63
N LYS A 5 -3.44 15.69 -4.64
CA LYS A 5 -2.61 14.93 -5.59
C LYS A 5 -1.53 14.13 -4.87
N GLU A 6 -0.94 14.69 -3.82
CA GLU A 6 0.09 14.06 -3.01
C GLU A 6 -0.39 12.76 -2.37
N ILE A 7 -1.67 12.69 -1.96
CA ILE A 7 -2.28 11.48 -1.40
C ILE A 7 -2.46 10.42 -2.49
N LEU A 8 -2.80 10.82 -3.72
CA LEU A 8 -2.91 9.90 -4.86
C LEU A 8 -1.54 9.33 -5.26
N GLU A 9 -0.47 10.10 -5.06
CA GLU A 9 0.91 9.66 -5.32
C GLU A 9 1.45 8.70 -4.24
N CYS A 10 0.74 8.53 -3.12
CA CYS A 10 1.08 7.57 -2.06
C CYS A 10 0.41 6.19 -2.24
N VAL A 11 -0.25 5.94 -3.37
CA VAL A 11 -1.11 4.76 -3.59
C VAL A 11 -0.65 3.95 -4.79
N ALA A 12 -0.70 2.63 -4.66
CA ALA A 12 -0.55 1.68 -5.76
C ALA A 12 -1.66 0.60 -5.70
N PHE A 13 -1.83 -0.14 -6.79
CA PHE A 13 -2.78 -1.25 -6.83
C PHE A 13 -2.07 -2.59 -6.80
N ILE A 14 -2.60 -3.52 -6.01
CA ILE A 14 -2.04 -4.85 -5.83
C ILE A 14 -2.70 -5.81 -6.80
N LEU A 15 -1.85 -6.61 -7.46
CA LEU A 15 -2.26 -7.68 -8.34
C LEU A 15 -1.51 -8.97 -7.99
N TYR A 16 -2.08 -10.11 -8.37
CA TYR A 16 -1.35 -11.36 -8.53
C TYR A 16 -1.49 -11.85 -9.98
N LYS A 17 -0.54 -12.69 -10.42
CA LYS A 17 -0.59 -13.35 -11.73
C LYS A 17 -0.96 -14.81 -11.53
N ASP A 18 -2.02 -15.27 -12.18
CA ASP A 18 -2.44 -16.68 -12.11
C ASP A 18 -1.59 -17.58 -13.02
N ASP A 19 -1.89 -18.89 -12.99
CA ASP A 19 -1.26 -19.93 -13.81
C ASP A 19 -1.51 -19.78 -15.32
N LYS A 20 -2.50 -18.98 -15.71
CA LYS A 20 -2.83 -18.63 -17.09
C LYS A 20 -2.22 -17.29 -17.52
N GLU A 21 -1.28 -16.78 -16.73
CA GLU A 21 -0.60 -15.50 -16.93
C GLU A 21 -1.54 -14.28 -16.91
N GLN A 22 -2.71 -14.41 -16.28
CA GLN A 22 -3.67 -13.31 -16.13
C GLN A 22 -3.43 -12.54 -14.83
N PHE A 23 -3.47 -11.22 -14.92
CA PHE A 23 -3.35 -10.33 -13.77
C PHE A 23 -4.71 -10.04 -13.15
N HIS A 24 -4.82 -10.26 -11.84
CA HIS A 24 -6.03 -10.03 -11.06
C HIS A 24 -5.79 -8.93 -10.04
N TYR A 25 -6.57 -7.85 -10.11
CA TYR A 25 -6.52 -6.79 -9.11
C TYR A 25 -7.22 -7.23 -7.83
N VAL A 26 -6.57 -7.06 -6.68
CA VAL A 26 -7.04 -7.62 -5.41
C VAL A 26 -6.98 -6.65 -4.23
N GLY A 27 -6.33 -5.49 -4.37
CA GLY A 27 -6.27 -4.54 -3.28
C GLY A 27 -5.51 -3.27 -3.59
N THR A 28 -5.31 -2.49 -2.54
CA THR A 28 -4.58 -1.22 -2.56
C THR A 28 -3.34 -1.34 -1.68
N ALA A 29 -2.22 -0.79 -2.15
CA ALA A 29 -1.01 -0.60 -1.36
C ALA A 29 -0.80 0.89 -1.09
N PHE A 30 -0.24 1.20 0.07
CA PHE A 30 0.13 2.54 0.48
C PHE A 30 1.64 2.61 0.73
N PHE A 31 2.26 3.70 0.30
CA PHE A 31 3.67 3.98 0.60
C PHE A 31 3.74 4.84 1.85
N LEU A 32 4.35 4.31 2.90
CA LEU A 32 4.70 5.08 4.10
C LEU A 32 6.21 5.29 4.11
N GLY A 33 6.66 6.38 4.70
CA GLY A 33 8.09 6.56 4.87
C GLY A 33 8.48 7.67 5.81
N GLU A 34 9.61 7.46 6.45
CA GLU A 34 10.20 8.39 7.41
C GLU A 34 11.62 8.72 6.95
N TYR A 35 11.94 10.01 6.88
CA TYR A 35 13.28 10.48 6.56
C TYR A 35 14.16 10.36 7.80
N VAL A 36 15.29 9.68 7.67
CA VAL A 36 16.28 9.53 8.74
C VAL A 36 17.51 10.35 8.39
N GLU A 37 17.71 11.43 9.14
CA GLU A 37 18.76 12.43 8.93
C GLU A 37 20.15 11.80 9.00
N ASP A 38 20.41 10.94 9.99
CA ASP A 38 21.73 10.32 10.23
C ASP A 38 22.27 9.54 9.02
N ILE A 39 21.38 8.97 8.20
CA ILE A 39 21.76 8.21 7.00
C ILE A 39 21.35 8.90 5.70
N ASN A 40 20.77 10.10 5.80
CA ASN A 40 20.22 10.89 4.70
C ASN A 40 19.38 10.04 3.72
N LYS A 41 18.49 9.20 4.26
CA LYS A 41 17.63 8.30 3.49
C LYS A 41 16.24 8.23 4.08
N THR A 42 15.26 8.00 3.21
CA THR A 42 13.90 7.66 3.61
C THR A 42 13.78 6.14 3.73
N PHE A 43 13.35 5.67 4.90
CA PHE A 43 12.90 4.29 5.03
C PHE A 43 11.49 4.18 4.48
N THR A 44 11.34 3.41 3.41
CA THR A 44 10.05 3.18 2.75
C THR A 44 9.45 1.87 3.21
N TYR A 45 8.15 1.91 3.49
CA TYR A 45 7.32 0.75 3.79
C TYR A 45 6.17 0.72 2.79
N ILE A 46 5.87 -0.47 2.31
CA ILE A 46 4.68 -0.71 1.49
C ILE A 46 3.69 -1.45 2.37
N VAL A 47 2.53 -0.84 2.60
CA VAL A 47 1.53 -1.35 3.53
C VAL A 47 0.24 -1.67 2.78
N THR A 48 -0.37 -2.79 3.14
CA THR A 48 -1.69 -3.19 2.67
C THR A 48 -2.42 -3.99 3.74
N ALA A 49 -3.62 -4.46 3.44
CA ALA A 49 -4.36 -5.32 4.34
C ALA A 49 -3.79 -6.75 4.35
N LYS A 50 -3.72 -7.37 5.53
CA LYS A 50 -3.23 -8.75 5.70
C LYS A 50 -4.04 -9.73 4.87
N HIS A 51 -5.37 -9.57 4.83
CA HIS A 51 -6.23 -10.45 4.05
C HIS A 51 -5.95 -10.40 2.54
N VAL A 52 -5.41 -9.30 2.00
CA VAL A 52 -5.02 -9.22 0.58
C VAL A 52 -3.84 -10.15 0.31
N ILE A 53 -2.76 -10.01 1.08
CA ILE A 53 -1.56 -10.84 0.91
C ILE A 53 -1.85 -12.31 1.24
N ALA A 54 -2.53 -12.57 2.36
CA ALA A 54 -2.95 -13.93 2.72
C ALA A 54 -3.87 -14.53 1.66
N GLY A 55 -4.79 -13.74 1.10
CA GLY A 55 -5.65 -14.13 0.00
C GLY A 55 -4.85 -14.57 -1.23
N ILE A 56 -3.83 -13.79 -1.62
CA ILE A 56 -2.91 -14.15 -2.71
C ILE A 56 -2.20 -15.48 -2.39
N LYS A 57 -1.67 -15.67 -1.18
CA LYS A 57 -1.00 -16.93 -0.77
C LYS A 57 -1.86 -18.18 -0.94
N THR A 58 -3.20 -18.05 -0.90
CA THR A 58 -4.12 -19.20 -1.10
C THR A 58 -4.43 -19.49 -2.58
N LYS A 59 -4.06 -18.61 -3.51
CA LYS A 59 -4.31 -18.78 -4.95
C LYS A 59 -3.18 -19.57 -5.60
N GLN A 60 -3.49 -20.22 -6.71
CA GLN A 60 -2.46 -20.69 -7.63
C GLN A 60 -1.91 -19.46 -8.36
N ASN A 61 -0.64 -19.14 -8.11
CA ASN A 61 0.05 -17.99 -8.67
C ASN A 61 1.55 -18.29 -8.80
N ASP A 62 2.31 -17.33 -9.27
CA ASP A 62 3.74 -17.43 -9.53
C ASP A 62 4.65 -17.06 -8.33
N GLY A 63 4.10 -16.98 -7.13
CA GLY A 63 4.81 -16.62 -5.91
C GLY A 63 5.13 -15.12 -5.78
N ASN A 64 4.52 -14.27 -6.61
CA ASN A 64 4.80 -12.83 -6.62
C ASN A 64 3.56 -11.99 -6.32
N VAL A 65 3.84 -10.79 -5.80
CA VAL A 65 2.89 -9.69 -5.68
C VAL A 65 3.32 -8.60 -6.65
N TYR A 66 2.35 -8.08 -7.40
CA TYR A 66 2.58 -7.03 -8.38
C TYR A 66 1.97 -5.71 -7.93
N LEU A 67 2.74 -4.63 -7.99
CA LEU A 67 2.23 -3.27 -7.78
C LEU A 67 2.09 -2.56 -9.12
N ARG A 68 0.85 -2.18 -9.48
CA ARG A 68 0.63 -1.23 -10.59
C ARG A 68 0.86 0.18 -10.09
N MET A 69 1.86 0.83 -10.67
CA MET A 69 2.29 2.18 -10.33
C MET A 69 2.36 3.07 -11.57
N ASN A 70 2.31 4.38 -11.37
CA ASN A 70 2.64 5.33 -12.42
C ASN A 70 4.16 5.37 -12.63
N ALA A 71 4.60 5.41 -13.88
CA ALA A 71 5.97 5.66 -14.25
C ALA A 71 6.21 7.16 -14.39
N LYS A 72 7.44 7.62 -14.11
CA LYS A 72 7.83 9.03 -14.33
C LYS A 72 7.67 9.49 -15.78
N THR A 73 7.61 8.55 -16.73
CA THR A 73 7.38 8.80 -18.15
C THR A 73 5.90 8.99 -18.50
N GLY A 74 4.98 8.95 -17.54
CA GLY A 74 3.53 9.08 -17.74
C GLY A 74 2.82 7.78 -18.18
N SER A 75 3.53 6.65 -18.20
CA SER A 75 2.97 5.32 -18.44
C SER A 75 2.72 4.57 -17.12
N THR A 76 2.34 3.29 -17.18
CA THR A 76 2.21 2.44 -15.99
C THR A 76 3.30 1.38 -15.94
N LYS A 77 3.73 1.02 -14.74
CA LYS A 77 4.65 -0.11 -14.49
C LYS A 77 4.05 -1.10 -13.52
N LEU A 78 4.42 -2.37 -13.72
CA LEU A 78 4.19 -3.44 -12.76
C LEU A 78 5.52 -3.73 -12.07
N ILE A 79 5.56 -3.44 -10.78
CA ILE A 79 6.68 -3.76 -9.91
C ILE A 79 6.44 -5.13 -9.32
N LEU A 80 7.44 -6.01 -9.38
CA LEU A 80 7.38 -7.36 -8.84
C LEU A 80 8.02 -7.38 -7.45
N LEU A 81 7.28 -7.88 -6.46
CA LEU A 81 7.72 -8.13 -5.11
C LEU A 81 7.51 -9.61 -4.77
N ASN A 82 8.44 -10.20 -4.03
CA ASN A 82 8.30 -11.58 -3.58
C ASN A 82 7.16 -11.69 -2.54
N LEU A 83 6.29 -12.68 -2.71
CA LEU A 83 5.14 -12.89 -1.83
C LEU A 83 5.55 -13.28 -0.39
N GLU A 84 6.69 -13.93 -0.23
CA GLU A 84 7.17 -14.39 1.08
C GLU A 84 7.86 -13.31 1.92
N ASP A 85 8.23 -12.17 1.32
CA ASP A 85 8.92 -11.09 2.03
C ASP A 85 7.96 -10.21 2.84
N TRP A 86 6.64 -10.37 2.65
CA TRP A 86 5.61 -9.65 3.38
C TRP A 86 5.50 -10.14 4.83
N GLN A 87 5.59 -9.20 5.77
CA GLN A 87 5.47 -9.46 7.21
C GLN A 87 4.06 -9.12 7.70
N PHE A 88 3.58 -9.91 8.67
CA PHE A 88 2.33 -9.67 9.39
C PHE A 88 2.64 -9.38 10.86
N HIS A 89 1.70 -8.76 11.57
CA HIS A 89 1.84 -8.59 13.02
C HIS A 89 1.85 -9.96 13.71
N GLU A 90 2.88 -10.24 14.52
CA GLU A 90 3.06 -11.54 15.18
C GLU A 90 2.15 -11.71 16.40
N ASP A 91 2.03 -10.67 17.23
CA ASP A 91 1.32 -10.76 18.52
C ASP A 91 -0.16 -10.39 18.49
N ASP A 92 -0.60 -9.59 17.52
CA ASP A 92 -1.99 -9.14 17.41
C ASP A 92 -2.71 -9.90 16.27
N PRO A 93 -3.55 -10.90 16.60
CA PRO A 93 -4.28 -11.67 15.60
C PRO A 93 -5.35 -10.84 14.87
N TYR A 94 -5.77 -9.69 15.43
CA TYR A 94 -6.80 -8.82 14.88
C TYR A 94 -6.24 -7.73 13.97
N ALA A 95 -4.92 -7.52 13.95
CA ALA A 95 -4.27 -6.59 13.04
C ALA A 95 -4.36 -7.09 11.59
N ASP A 96 -5.22 -6.44 10.79
CA ASP A 96 -5.36 -6.70 9.36
C ASP A 96 -4.38 -5.85 8.53
N ALA A 97 -3.09 -5.97 8.82
CA ALA A 97 -2.03 -5.25 8.13
C ALA A 97 -0.89 -6.18 7.68
N ALA A 98 -0.37 -5.91 6.49
CA ALA A 98 0.83 -6.54 5.93
C ALA A 98 1.81 -5.48 5.47
N VAL A 99 3.10 -5.71 5.71
CA VAL A 99 4.17 -4.75 5.46
C VAL A 99 5.27 -5.42 4.62
N PHE A 100 5.68 -4.74 3.55
CA PHE A 100 6.91 -5.03 2.83
C PHE A 100 7.93 -3.91 3.12
N PHE A 101 9.16 -4.31 3.44
CA PHE A 101 10.24 -3.38 3.82
C PHE A 101 11.07 -3.02 2.60
N GLY A 102 11.10 -1.74 2.25
CA GLY A 102 11.95 -1.21 1.19
C GLY A 102 11.18 -0.44 0.12
N PRO A 103 11.92 0.24 -0.78
CA PRO A 103 11.33 0.94 -1.90
C PRO A 103 10.76 -0.06 -2.92
N PRO A 104 9.70 0.33 -3.66
CA PRO A 104 9.13 -0.52 -4.70
C PRO A 104 10.11 -0.75 -5.87
N ASP A 105 10.94 0.22 -6.22
CA ASP A 105 11.84 0.12 -7.36
C ASP A 105 13.13 0.93 -7.21
N ASN A 106 13.96 0.91 -8.26
CA ASN A 106 15.22 1.67 -8.34
C ASN A 106 15.04 3.09 -8.93
N GLY A 107 13.83 3.67 -8.85
CA GLY A 107 13.58 5.08 -9.19
C GLY A 107 12.96 5.36 -10.55
N GLU A 108 12.34 4.36 -11.20
CA GLU A 108 11.64 4.51 -12.49
C GLU A 108 10.16 4.88 -12.33
N THR A 109 9.59 4.61 -11.15
CA THR A 109 8.21 4.91 -10.76
C THR A 109 8.08 6.28 -10.11
N GLU A 110 6.90 6.86 -10.26
CA GLU A 110 6.50 8.12 -9.62
C GLU A 110 5.60 7.78 -8.41
N TYR A 111 6.15 7.96 -7.21
CA TYR A 111 5.41 7.81 -5.96
C TYR A 111 5.94 8.76 -4.90
N LYS A 112 5.11 9.04 -3.90
CA LYS A 112 5.47 9.71 -2.65
C LYS A 112 5.23 8.76 -1.48
N CYS A 113 5.90 9.04 -0.37
CA CYS A 113 5.64 8.36 0.89
C CYS A 113 4.80 9.27 1.78
N PHE A 114 3.77 8.72 2.40
CA PHE A 114 3.04 9.40 3.45
C PHE A 114 3.85 9.32 4.77
N PRO A 115 4.06 10.45 5.46
CA PRO A 115 4.90 10.48 6.66
C PRO A 115 4.22 9.82 7.85
N PHE A 116 5.00 9.24 8.76
CA PHE A 116 4.44 8.57 9.94
C PHE A 116 3.75 9.57 10.87
N SER A 117 4.23 10.82 10.90
CA SER A 117 3.61 11.91 11.65
C SER A 117 2.18 12.24 11.22
N GLY A 118 1.77 11.81 10.01
CA GLY A 118 0.41 12.01 9.49
C GLY A 118 -0.54 10.86 9.83
N LEU A 119 -0.05 9.75 10.39
CA LEU A 119 -0.88 8.59 10.72
C LEU A 119 -1.78 8.93 11.91
N ALA A 120 -3.07 8.65 11.77
CA ALA A 120 -4.01 8.86 12.87
C ALA A 120 -3.75 7.88 14.03
N ASN A 121 -3.84 8.38 15.24
CA ASN A 121 -3.88 7.61 16.48
C ASN A 121 -4.86 8.27 17.45
N VAL A 122 -5.17 7.63 18.57
CA VAL A 122 -6.16 8.14 19.55
C VAL A 122 -5.84 9.58 19.95
N THR A 123 -4.57 9.90 20.21
CA THR A 123 -4.15 11.25 20.60
C THR A 123 -4.36 12.28 19.49
N ILE A 124 -4.10 11.93 18.23
CA ILE A 124 -4.34 12.83 17.09
C ILE A 124 -5.83 13.04 16.87
N LEU A 125 -6.64 11.99 16.97
CA LEU A 125 -8.09 12.09 16.81
C LEU A 125 -8.68 13.02 17.89
N GLU A 126 -8.26 12.87 19.14
CA GLU A 126 -8.68 13.74 20.25
C GLU A 126 -8.20 15.19 20.06
N LYS A 127 -6.94 15.39 19.69
CA LYS A 127 -6.34 16.73 19.51
C LYS A 127 -6.96 17.51 18.37
N GLU A 128 -7.27 16.85 17.27
CA GLU A 128 -7.85 17.46 16.07
C GLU A 128 -9.38 17.43 16.09
N GLU A 129 -10.00 16.99 17.20
CA GLU A 129 -11.45 16.87 17.40
C GLU A 129 -12.15 16.04 16.31
N ILE A 130 -11.45 15.04 15.75
CA ILE A 130 -11.98 14.17 14.69
C ILE A 130 -12.96 13.17 15.33
N GLY A 131 -14.22 13.22 14.89
CA GLY A 131 -15.30 12.41 15.40
C GLY A 131 -16.34 12.02 14.34
N ILE A 132 -17.50 11.60 14.84
CA ILE A 132 -18.60 11.16 13.97
C ILE A 132 -19.19 12.38 13.25
N GLY A 133 -19.27 12.29 11.93
CA GLY A 133 -19.83 13.34 11.08
C GLY A 133 -18.79 14.16 10.32
N ASP A 134 -17.50 13.98 10.62
CA ASP A 134 -16.44 14.61 9.85
C ASP A 134 -16.31 14.04 8.43
N GLU A 135 -15.91 14.90 7.50
CA GLU A 135 -15.69 14.52 6.12
C GLU A 135 -14.44 13.65 6.00
N ILE A 136 -14.60 12.48 5.39
CA ILE A 136 -13.49 11.60 5.05
C ILE A 136 -13.30 11.57 3.54
N CYS A 137 -12.04 11.51 3.11
CA CYS A 137 -11.70 11.18 1.73
C CYS A 137 -10.98 9.83 1.69
N LEU A 138 -11.35 9.01 0.71
CA LEU A 138 -10.83 7.67 0.54
C LEU A 138 -10.16 7.59 -0.84
N THR A 139 -8.99 6.97 -0.88
CA THR A 139 -8.26 6.68 -2.11
C THR A 139 -7.92 5.20 -2.14
N GLY A 140 -7.88 4.63 -3.34
CA GLY A 140 -7.58 3.24 -3.54
C GLY A 140 -8.41 2.61 -4.64
N LEU A 141 -8.21 1.31 -4.76
CA LEU A 141 -8.97 0.46 -5.64
C LEU A 141 -10.30 0.08 -4.98
N PHE A 142 -11.41 0.53 -5.58
CA PHE A 142 -12.74 0.14 -5.17
C PHE A 142 -13.24 -0.97 -6.10
N ILE A 143 -13.06 -2.22 -5.67
CA ILE A 143 -13.67 -3.36 -6.34
C ILE A 143 -14.99 -3.67 -5.64
N ASN A 144 -16.02 -3.90 -6.45
CA ASN A 144 -17.27 -4.42 -5.96
C ASN A 144 -17.11 -5.91 -5.60
N HIS A 145 -17.28 -6.26 -4.33
CA HIS A 145 -17.18 -7.64 -3.84
C HIS A 145 -18.51 -8.42 -3.93
N PHE A 146 -19.56 -7.90 -4.58
CA PHE A 146 -20.76 -8.70 -4.88
C PHE A 146 -20.39 -9.83 -5.86
N GLN A 147 -20.20 -11.03 -5.30
CA GLN A 147 -20.30 -12.31 -6.00
C GLN A 147 -21.55 -13.04 -5.51
#